data_AF-A0A521LDW7-F1
#
_entry.id   AF-A0A521LDW7-F1
#
_cell.length_a   1.000
_cell.length_b   1.000
_cell.length_c   1.000
_cell.angle_alpha   90.00
_cell.angle_beta   90.00
_cell.angle_gamma   90.00
#
_symmetry.space_group_name_H-M   'P 1'
#
loop_
_entity.id
_entity.type
_entity.pdbx_description
1 polymer ?
#
loop_
_entity_poly.entity_id
_entity_poly.type
_entity_poly.pdbx_seq_one_letter_code
_entity_poly.pdbx_strand_id
1 'polypeptide(L)'
;AETMGRFDPGSILVMLDRGDYWQCAFVIAKGTAAKIKGEGIEKFRATIVRLMPFLADRVDEIASVDDLKLLTVGVDRLETWWKSGLLCIGDAAHTMSPLGGVGVNIAVQDAVAASNILAGPLREKRLADSDLAAVQAHRMWPVRATQAMQIFLQNRLIAPTLSGTRPLRPPLLLRLFDRFPLLRRIPARVMGMGVQPEHVKTRPASPPA
;
A
#
# COMPACT_ATOMS: atom_id res chain seq x y z
N ALA A 1 -4.91 -9.57 -14.91
CA ALA A 1 -4.14 -8.47 -14.32
C ALA A 1 -2.67 -8.85 -14.35
N GLU A 2 -1.97 -8.41 -15.37
CA GLU A 2 -0.51 -8.46 -15.43
C GLU A 2 0.06 -7.25 -14.67
N THR A 3 1.08 -7.48 -13.84
CA THR A 3 1.80 -6.41 -13.12
C THR A 3 3.19 -6.29 -13.73
N MET A 4 3.50 -5.12 -14.29
CA MET A 4 4.82 -4.82 -14.82
C MET A 4 5.49 -3.76 -13.96
N GLY A 5 6.77 -3.97 -13.64
CA GLY A 5 7.58 -3.01 -12.88
C GLY A 5 8.91 -2.77 -13.58
N ARG A 6 9.20 -1.52 -13.92
CA ARG A 6 10.48 -1.07 -14.48
C ARG A 6 11.24 -0.27 -13.43
N PHE A 7 12.47 -0.69 -13.15
CA PHE A 7 13.35 -0.02 -12.20
C PHE A 7 14.65 0.36 -12.91
N ASP A 8 14.76 1.65 -13.20
CA ASP A 8 15.96 2.23 -13.80
C ASP A 8 16.59 3.23 -12.80
N PRO A 9 17.90 3.52 -12.89
CA PRO A 9 18.51 4.55 -12.05
C PRO A 9 17.74 5.87 -12.13
N GLY A 10 17.25 6.35 -10.98
CA GLY A 10 16.48 7.60 -10.86
C GLY A 10 14.99 7.50 -11.18
N SER A 11 14.45 6.34 -11.58
CA SER A 11 13.04 6.22 -11.94
C SER A 11 12.46 4.82 -11.73
N ILE A 12 11.25 4.76 -11.19
CA ILE A 12 10.51 3.52 -11.03
C ILE A 12 9.13 3.72 -11.65
N LEU A 13 8.73 2.83 -12.54
CA LEU A 13 7.40 2.79 -13.12
C LEU A 13 6.75 1.46 -12.79
N VAL A 14 5.58 1.49 -12.15
CA VAL A 14 4.74 0.33 -11.90
C VAL A 14 3.49 0.46 -12.74
N MET A 15 3.09 -0.61 -13.40
CA MET A 15 1.92 -0.66 -14.28
C MET A 15 1.06 -1.86 -13.91
N LEU A 16 -0.24 -1.61 -13.80
CA LEU A 16 -1.25 -2.63 -13.52
C LEU A 16 -2.25 -2.66 -14.66
N ASP A 17 -2.37 -3.81 -15.32
CA ASP A 17 -3.38 -4.04 -16.34
C ASP A 17 -4.76 -4.23 -15.71
N ARG A 18 -5.70 -3.33 -16.05
CA ARG A 18 -7.11 -3.39 -15.63
C ARG A 18 -8.02 -4.03 -16.69
N GLY A 19 -7.47 -4.41 -17.84
CA GLY A 19 -8.14 -5.02 -18.98
C GLY A 19 -8.45 -4.02 -20.09
N ASP A 20 -9.07 -2.90 -19.71
CA ASP A 20 -9.43 -1.79 -20.60
C ASP A 20 -8.48 -0.59 -20.50
N TYR A 21 -7.73 -0.46 -19.39
CA TYR A 21 -6.71 0.58 -19.23
C TYR A 21 -5.52 0.10 -18.38
N TRP A 22 -4.42 0.85 -18.47
CA TRP A 22 -3.26 0.70 -17.59
C TRP A 22 -3.32 1.70 -16.44
N GLN A 23 -3.23 1.21 -15.22
CA GLN A 23 -3.00 2.06 -14.07
C GLN A 23 -1.49 2.16 -13.81
N CYS A 24 -0.94 3.36 -13.93
CA CYS A 24 0.50 3.62 -13.82
C CYS A 24 0.83 4.39 -12.53
N ALA A 25 1.90 3.97 -11.85
CA ALA A 25 2.51 4.70 -10.75
C ALA A 25 3.97 4.99 -11.07
N PHE A 26 4.27 6.27 -11.29
CA PHE A 26 5.63 6.76 -11.50
C PHE A 26 6.20 7.28 -10.17
N VAL A 27 7.18 6.58 -9.62
CA VAL A 27 7.76 6.92 -8.30
C VAL A 27 8.85 7.96 -8.47
N ILE A 28 8.73 9.02 -7.68
CA ILE A 28 9.63 10.17 -7.72
C ILE A 28 10.16 10.44 -6.31
N ALA A 29 11.30 11.13 -6.22
CA ALA A 29 11.82 11.56 -4.93
C ALA A 29 10.88 12.60 -4.28
N LYS A 30 10.73 12.55 -2.95
CA LYS A 30 9.89 13.50 -2.20
C LYS A 30 10.32 14.94 -2.50
N GLY A 31 9.34 15.82 -2.73
CA GLY A 31 9.58 17.23 -3.06
C GLY A 31 9.89 17.53 -4.53
N THR A 32 10.01 16.52 -5.40
CA THR A 32 10.37 16.75 -6.83
C THR A 32 9.16 16.90 -7.77
N ALA A 33 7.93 16.75 -7.27
CA ALA A 33 6.72 16.79 -8.09
C ALA A 33 6.55 18.10 -8.86
N ALA A 34 6.75 19.25 -8.19
CA ALA A 34 6.62 20.56 -8.83
C ALA A 34 7.63 20.76 -9.96
N LYS A 35 8.86 20.26 -9.79
CA LYS A 35 9.89 20.27 -10.83
C LYS A 35 9.43 19.46 -12.05
N ILE A 36 8.94 18.23 -11.84
CA ILE A 36 8.47 17.37 -12.93
C ILE A 36 7.29 17.99 -13.67
N LYS A 37 6.34 18.59 -12.94
CA LYS A 37 5.21 19.30 -13.53
C LYS A 37 5.64 20.54 -14.33
N GLY A 38 6.59 21.32 -13.80
CA GLY A 38 7.13 22.51 -14.46
C GLY A 38 7.99 22.21 -15.69
N GLU A 39 8.53 21.00 -15.79
CA GLU A 39 9.26 20.51 -16.97
C GLU A 39 8.36 20.22 -18.19
N GLY A 40 7.04 20.19 -18.00
CA GLY A 40 6.04 20.03 -19.05
C GLY A 40 5.70 18.57 -19.38
N ILE A 41 4.52 18.38 -19.99
CA ILE A 41 3.97 17.05 -20.27
C ILE A 41 4.83 16.26 -21.27
N GLU A 42 5.38 16.91 -22.30
CA GLU A 42 6.18 16.24 -23.34
C GLU A 42 7.44 15.57 -22.77
N LYS A 43 8.12 16.22 -21.82
CA LYS A 43 9.30 15.62 -21.16
C LYS A 43 8.92 14.43 -20.28
N PHE A 44 7.74 14.49 -19.66
CA PHE A 44 7.19 13.36 -18.90
C PHE A 44 6.86 12.19 -19.83
N ARG A 45 6.14 12.43 -20.93
CA ARG A 45 5.82 11.42 -21.95
C ARG A 45 7.09 10.75 -22.50
N ALA A 46 8.09 11.55 -22.89
CA ALA A 46 9.38 11.03 -23.35
C ALA A 46 10.08 10.15 -22.30
N THR A 47 9.93 10.47 -21.00
CA THR A 47 10.45 9.64 -19.91
C THR A 47 9.71 8.32 -19.78
N ILE A 48 8.37 8.33 -19.90
CA ILE A 48 7.56 7.10 -19.90
C ILE A 48 7.92 6.20 -21.09
N VAL A 49 8.03 6.75 -22.31
CA VAL A 49 8.42 5.99 -23.51
C VAL A 49 9.83 5.41 -23.40
N ARG A 50 10.78 6.18 -22.84
CA ARG A 50 12.14 5.66 -22.59
C ARG A 50 12.13 4.46 -21.65
N LEU A 51 11.28 4.49 -20.62
CA LEU A 51 11.17 3.40 -19.64
C LEU A 51 10.44 2.19 -20.22
N MET A 52 9.38 2.43 -20.99
CA MET A 52 8.52 1.41 -21.58
C MET A 52 8.19 1.77 -23.03
N PRO A 53 9.05 1.37 -23.99
CA PRO A 53 8.89 1.75 -25.41
C PRO A 53 7.57 1.33 -26.05
N PHE A 54 6.92 0.27 -25.54
CA PHE A 54 5.62 -0.19 -26.03
C PHE A 54 4.47 0.81 -25.80
N LEU A 55 4.69 1.83 -24.97
CA LEU A 55 3.71 2.90 -24.73
C LEU A 55 3.84 4.06 -25.74
N ALA A 56 4.80 4.01 -26.67
CA ALA A 56 5.06 5.11 -27.60
C ALA A 56 3.84 5.54 -28.42
N ASP A 57 2.97 4.60 -28.79
CA ASP A 57 1.78 4.83 -29.61
C ASP A 57 0.55 5.32 -28.83
N ARG A 58 0.65 5.42 -27.49
CA ARG A 58 -0.48 5.75 -26.60
C ARG A 58 -0.15 6.71 -25.46
N VAL A 59 1.10 7.16 -25.38
CA VAL A 59 1.54 8.06 -24.30
C VAL A 59 0.81 9.42 -24.33
N ASP A 60 0.25 9.78 -25.49
CA ASP A 60 -0.56 10.99 -25.68
C ASP A 60 -1.94 10.93 -25.00
N GLU A 61 -2.39 9.76 -24.54
CA GLU A 61 -3.56 9.64 -23.64
C GLU A 61 -3.35 10.41 -22.33
N ILE A 62 -2.09 10.65 -21.92
CA ILE A 62 -1.77 11.58 -20.84
C ILE A 62 -1.76 13.00 -21.41
N ALA A 63 -2.95 13.58 -21.57
CA ALA A 63 -3.19 14.82 -22.32
C ALA A 63 -2.44 16.04 -21.74
N SER A 64 -2.29 16.12 -20.41
CA SER A 64 -1.70 17.29 -19.77
C SER A 64 -1.01 16.97 -18.43
N VAL A 65 -0.31 17.97 -17.89
CA VAL A 65 0.30 17.90 -16.55
C VAL A 65 -0.76 17.72 -15.45
N ASP A 66 -2.01 18.12 -15.71
CA ASP A 66 -3.12 17.97 -14.76
C ASP A 66 -3.55 16.51 -14.58
N ASP A 67 -3.27 15.65 -15.56
CA ASP A 67 -3.51 14.20 -15.45
C ASP A 67 -2.52 13.54 -14.48
N LEU A 68 -1.42 14.23 -14.14
CA LEU A 68 -0.43 13.77 -13.18
C LEU A 68 -0.89 14.04 -11.75
N LYS A 69 -1.47 13.03 -11.10
CA LYS A 69 -1.91 13.09 -9.71
C LYS A 69 -0.80 12.67 -8.75
N LEU A 70 -0.35 13.61 -7.90
CA LEU A 70 0.66 13.33 -6.88
C LEU A 70 0.00 12.63 -5.69
N LEU A 71 0.47 11.42 -5.39
CA LEU A 71 0.20 10.76 -4.12
C LEU A 71 1.40 10.96 -3.19
N THR A 72 1.22 11.73 -2.12
CA THR A 72 2.23 11.84 -1.06
C THR A 72 2.11 10.64 -0.14
N VAL A 73 3.14 9.79 -0.16
CA VAL A 73 3.18 8.59 0.67
C VAL A 73 3.72 8.92 2.07
N GLY A 74 2.97 8.50 3.09
CA GLY A 74 3.37 8.52 4.50
C GLY A 74 3.33 7.12 5.11
N VAL A 75 4.06 6.94 6.21
CA VAL A 75 3.98 5.75 7.06
C VAL A 75 3.89 6.23 8.49
N ASP A 76 2.66 6.52 8.90
CA ASP A 76 2.35 7.14 10.19
C ASP A 76 1.37 6.26 10.95
N ARG A 77 1.26 6.49 12.26
CA ARG A 77 0.33 5.76 13.12
C ARG A 77 0.03 6.59 14.36
N LEU A 78 -1.25 6.68 14.71
CA LEU A 78 -1.68 7.27 15.97
C LEU A 78 -1.14 6.45 17.15
N GLU A 79 -0.69 7.13 18.20
CA GLU A 79 -0.30 6.49 19.46
C GLU A 79 -1.52 5.85 20.15
N THR A 80 -2.65 6.55 20.10
CA THR A 80 -3.95 6.09 20.60
C THR A 80 -5.01 6.26 19.50
N TRP A 81 -5.68 5.16 19.15
CA TRP A 81 -6.66 5.11 18.06
C TRP A 81 -8.06 5.53 18.52
N TRP A 82 -8.27 5.66 19.82
CA TRP A 82 -9.58 5.82 20.41
C TRP A 82 -9.60 6.90 21.49
N LYS A 83 -10.81 7.37 21.75
CA LYS A 83 -11.23 8.10 22.96
C LYS A 83 -12.68 7.72 23.23
N SER A 84 -13.25 8.14 24.36
CA SER A 84 -14.65 7.80 24.67
C SER A 84 -15.59 8.22 23.53
N GLY A 85 -16.29 7.23 22.96
CA GLY A 85 -17.21 7.41 21.84
C GLY A 85 -16.59 7.56 20.44
N LEU A 86 -15.27 7.39 20.27
CA LEU A 86 -14.60 7.49 18.97
C LEU A 86 -13.52 6.41 18.82
N LEU A 87 -13.50 5.76 17.66
CA LEU A 87 -12.44 4.84 17.24
C LEU A 87 -12.04 5.14 15.80
N CYS A 88 -10.75 5.37 15.58
CA CYS A 88 -10.13 5.46 14.26
C CYS A 88 -9.61 4.08 13.85
N ILE A 89 -9.80 3.71 12.57
CA ILE A 89 -9.29 2.46 11.96
C ILE A 89 -8.76 2.75 10.55
N GLY A 90 -7.99 1.83 9.97
CA GLY A 90 -7.40 2.00 8.64
C GLY A 90 -6.53 3.26 8.55
N ASP A 91 -6.56 3.95 7.41
CA ASP A 91 -5.71 5.13 7.15
C ASP A 91 -5.88 6.26 8.17
N ALA A 92 -7.04 6.37 8.82
CA ALA A 92 -7.27 7.35 9.88
C ALA A 92 -6.47 7.04 11.16
N ALA A 93 -6.12 5.78 11.39
CA ALA A 93 -5.33 5.33 12.53
C ALA A 93 -3.88 5.03 12.16
N HIS A 94 -3.61 4.58 10.94
CA HIS A 94 -2.29 4.24 10.44
C HIS A 94 -2.23 4.36 8.92
N THR A 95 -1.45 5.32 8.42
CA THR A 95 -1.18 5.43 6.99
C THR A 95 -0.15 4.39 6.58
N MET A 96 -0.37 3.78 5.42
CA MET A 96 0.47 2.70 4.91
C MET A 96 1.22 3.13 3.66
N SER A 97 2.41 2.57 3.48
CA SER A 97 3.11 2.68 2.19
C SER A 97 2.31 1.94 1.10
N PRO A 98 2.27 2.40 -0.16
CA PRO A 98 1.63 1.66 -1.25
C PRO A 98 2.40 0.39 -1.61
N LEU A 99 3.61 0.20 -1.06
CA LEU A 99 4.40 -1.01 -1.25
C LEU A 99 3.62 -2.26 -0.82
N GLY A 100 3.35 -3.12 -1.80
CA GLY A 100 2.65 -4.40 -1.60
C GLY A 100 1.13 -4.33 -1.63
N GLY A 101 0.51 -3.15 -1.83
CA GLY A 101 -0.94 -3.02 -1.95
C GLY A 101 -1.73 -3.46 -0.71
N VAL A 102 -1.08 -3.47 0.47
CA VAL A 102 -1.61 -4.09 1.69
C VAL A 102 -2.51 -3.18 2.53
N GLY A 103 -2.49 -1.86 2.30
CA GLY A 103 -3.16 -0.88 3.16
C GLY A 103 -4.67 -1.13 3.29
N VAL A 104 -5.36 -1.29 2.16
CA VAL A 104 -6.80 -1.59 2.13
C VAL A 104 -7.11 -2.90 2.86
N ASN A 105 -6.29 -3.94 2.68
CA ASN A 105 -6.49 -5.22 3.35
C ASN A 105 -6.40 -5.08 4.88
N ILE A 106 -5.45 -4.29 5.38
CA ILE A 106 -5.32 -4.04 6.81
C ILE A 106 -6.49 -3.21 7.33
N ALA A 107 -6.93 -2.18 6.59
CA ALA A 107 -8.10 -1.39 6.97
C ALA A 107 -9.38 -2.24 7.05
N VAL A 108 -9.60 -3.15 6.10
CA VAL A 108 -10.71 -4.12 6.14
C VAL A 108 -10.58 -5.04 7.35
N GLN A 109 -9.38 -5.53 7.65
CA GLN A 109 -9.16 -6.37 8.83
C GLN A 109 -9.44 -5.61 10.12
N ASP A 110 -9.09 -4.33 10.23
CA ASP A 110 -9.43 -3.53 11.39
C ASP A 110 -10.95 -3.39 11.55
N ALA A 111 -11.68 -3.22 10.45
CA ALA A 111 -13.14 -3.19 10.47
C ALA A 111 -13.73 -4.53 10.94
N VAL A 112 -13.18 -5.66 10.48
CA VAL A 112 -13.61 -7.00 10.93
C VAL A 112 -13.30 -7.20 12.41
N ALA A 113 -12.12 -6.83 12.88
CA ALA A 113 -11.76 -6.93 14.28
C ALA A 113 -12.61 -6.02 15.18
N ALA A 114 -12.84 -4.77 14.75
CA ALA A 114 -13.74 -3.85 15.43
C ALA A 114 -15.15 -4.42 15.51
N SER A 115 -15.68 -4.99 14.43
CA SER A 115 -16.98 -5.68 14.44
C SER A 115 -17.00 -6.82 15.46
N ASN A 116 -15.99 -7.70 15.42
CA ASN A 116 -15.88 -8.85 16.32
C ASN A 116 -15.83 -8.47 17.79
N ILE A 117 -15.15 -7.38 18.14
CA ILE A 117 -14.97 -6.95 19.52
C ILE A 117 -16.16 -6.09 19.99
N LEU A 118 -16.64 -5.18 19.16
CA LEU A 118 -17.58 -4.13 19.58
C LEU A 118 -19.06 -4.49 19.38
N ALA A 119 -19.40 -5.46 18.50
CA ALA A 119 -20.80 -5.74 18.17
C ALA A 119 -21.64 -6.18 19.40
N GLY A 120 -21.08 -7.00 20.29
CA GLY A 120 -21.73 -7.41 21.54
C GLY A 120 -21.98 -6.22 22.48
N PRO A 121 -20.91 -5.54 22.94
CA PRO A 121 -21.03 -4.38 23.82
C PRO A 121 -21.95 -3.28 23.30
N LEU A 122 -21.93 -2.98 21.99
CA LEU A 122 -22.82 -2.01 21.36
C LEU A 122 -24.29 -2.44 21.42
N ARG A 123 -24.61 -3.70 21.08
CA ARG A 123 -25.98 -4.23 21.13
C ARG A 123 -26.54 -4.25 22.55
N GLU A 124 -25.68 -4.54 23.52
CA GLU A 124 -26.02 -4.63 24.94
C GLU A 124 -25.98 -3.25 25.63
N LYS A 125 -25.66 -2.17 24.89
CA LYS A 125 -25.52 -0.79 25.42
C LYS A 125 -24.58 -0.68 26.62
N ARG A 126 -23.51 -1.49 26.63
CA ARG A 126 -22.50 -1.55 27.69
C ARG A 126 -21.09 -1.29 27.19
N LEU A 127 -20.96 -0.67 26.01
CA LEU A 127 -19.67 -0.32 25.43
C LEU A 127 -18.86 0.51 26.44
N ALA A 128 -17.65 0.05 26.73
CA ALA A 128 -16.70 0.75 27.57
C ALA A 128 -15.44 1.12 26.78
N ASP A 129 -14.69 2.09 27.29
CA ASP A 129 -13.40 2.51 26.73
C ASP A 129 -12.40 1.35 26.64
N SER A 130 -12.50 0.35 27.53
CA SER A 130 -11.71 -0.88 27.45
C SER A 130 -11.99 -1.71 26.19
N ASP A 131 -13.21 -1.68 25.65
CA ASP A 131 -13.54 -2.37 24.40
C ASP A 131 -12.87 -1.68 23.21
N LEU A 132 -12.81 -0.34 23.20
CA LEU A 132 -12.11 0.43 22.17
C LEU A 132 -10.60 0.20 22.25
N ALA A 133 -10.04 0.19 23.46
CA ALA A 133 -8.64 -0.14 23.70
C ALA A 133 -8.30 -1.56 23.24
N ALA A 134 -9.21 -2.51 23.41
CA ALA A 134 -9.02 -3.89 22.96
C ALA A 134 -8.86 -3.98 21.43
N VAL A 135 -9.59 -3.17 20.65
CA VAL A 135 -9.41 -3.11 19.19
C VAL A 135 -7.99 -2.67 18.83
N GLN A 136 -7.51 -1.57 19.42
CA GLN A 136 -6.15 -1.10 19.18
C GLN A 136 -5.11 -2.15 19.60
N ALA A 137 -5.24 -2.73 20.80
CA ALA A 137 -4.31 -3.72 21.31
C ALA A 137 -4.20 -4.94 20.37
N HIS A 138 -5.34 -5.39 19.84
CA HIS A 138 -5.42 -6.52 18.92
C HIS A 138 -4.80 -6.22 17.54
N ARG A 139 -4.95 -4.98 17.03
CA ARG A 139 -4.51 -4.60 15.68
C ARG A 139 -3.15 -3.92 15.60
N MET A 140 -2.60 -3.47 16.74
CA MET A 140 -1.32 -2.75 16.77
C MET A 140 -0.14 -3.60 16.29
N TRP A 141 -0.09 -4.88 16.67
CA TRP A 141 1.00 -5.77 16.26
C TRP A 141 1.07 -5.99 14.74
N PRO A 142 0.00 -6.40 14.03
CA PRO A 142 0.05 -6.60 12.58
C PRO A 142 0.33 -5.30 11.82
N VAL A 143 -0.18 -4.16 12.31
CA VAL A 143 0.14 -2.84 11.74
C VAL A 143 1.64 -2.53 11.86
N ARG A 144 2.22 -2.69 13.05
CA ARG A 144 3.66 -2.46 13.28
C ARG A 144 4.54 -3.36 12.42
N ALA A 145 4.22 -4.65 12.35
CA ALA A 145 4.96 -5.62 11.56
C ALA A 145 4.95 -5.25 10.07
N THR A 146 3.78 -4.86 9.55
CA THR A 146 3.62 -4.46 8.14
C THR A 146 4.41 -3.17 7.85
N GLN A 147 4.25 -2.13 8.67
CA GLN A 147 4.97 -0.87 8.48
C GLN A 147 6.50 -1.07 8.57
N ALA A 148 6.98 -1.91 9.48
CA ALA A 148 8.40 -2.24 9.57
C ALA A 148 8.94 -2.90 8.29
N MET A 149 8.18 -3.85 7.72
CA MET A 149 8.52 -4.47 6.44
C MET A 149 8.53 -3.44 5.30
N GLN A 150 7.54 -2.54 5.26
CA GLN A 150 7.46 -1.49 4.23
C GLN A 150 8.64 -0.51 4.32
N ILE A 151 8.98 -0.04 5.52
CA ILE A 151 10.13 0.85 5.75
C ILE A 151 11.43 0.15 5.35
N PHE A 152 11.58 -1.13 5.69
CA PHE A 152 12.72 -1.93 5.28
C PHE A 152 12.86 -1.99 3.75
N LEU A 153 11.78 -2.33 3.04
CA LEU A 153 11.77 -2.39 1.57
C LEU A 153 12.01 -1.01 0.93
N GLN A 154 11.41 0.04 1.47
CA GLN A 154 11.62 1.42 1.01
C GLN A 154 13.10 1.82 1.11
N ASN A 155 13.74 1.56 2.25
CA ASN A 155 15.14 1.91 2.48
C ASN A 155 16.12 1.05 1.68
N ARG A 156 15.76 -0.20 1.37
CA ARG A 156 16.65 -1.16 0.68
C ARG A 156 16.49 -1.20 -0.83
N LEU A 157 15.31 -0.87 -1.36
CA LEU A 157 15.01 -0.99 -2.80
C LEU A 157 14.69 0.37 -3.43
N ILE A 158 13.80 1.16 -2.83
CA ILE A 158 13.28 2.38 -3.45
C ILE A 158 14.31 3.53 -3.36
N ALA A 159 14.79 3.84 -2.15
CA ALA A 159 15.71 4.97 -1.95
C ALA A 159 17.04 4.84 -2.73
N PRO A 160 17.68 3.66 -2.81
CA PRO A 160 18.89 3.49 -3.63
C PRO A 160 18.62 3.61 -5.14
N THR A 161 17.47 3.12 -5.62
CA THR A 161 17.10 3.21 -7.04
C THR A 161 16.86 4.67 -7.44
N LEU A 162 16.13 5.44 -6.63
CA LEU A 162 15.88 6.85 -6.90
C LEU A 162 17.12 7.74 -6.78
N SER A 163 18.10 7.37 -5.96
CA SER A 163 19.38 8.10 -5.86
C SER A 163 20.35 7.78 -7.01
N GLY A 164 20.03 6.81 -7.88
CA GLY A 164 20.89 6.41 -9.01
C GLY A 164 22.20 5.72 -8.60
N THR A 165 22.33 5.31 -7.33
CA THR A 165 23.62 4.93 -6.75
C THR A 165 24.05 3.48 -7.01
N ARG A 166 23.17 2.58 -7.50
CA ARG A 166 23.56 1.20 -7.83
C ARG A 166 22.73 0.61 -8.97
N PRO A 167 23.34 -0.19 -9.88
CA PRO A 167 22.57 -1.15 -10.65
C PRO A 167 21.94 -2.16 -9.68
N LEU A 168 20.64 -2.42 -9.82
CA LEU A 168 19.90 -3.41 -9.06
C LEU A 168 20.46 -4.81 -9.35
N ARG A 169 21.55 -5.19 -8.69
CA ARG A 169 21.91 -6.60 -8.59
C ARG A 169 20.88 -7.24 -7.66
N PRO A 170 20.03 -8.16 -8.14
CA PRO A 170 19.12 -8.85 -7.25
C PRO A 170 19.96 -9.49 -6.14
N PRO A 171 19.70 -9.19 -4.84
CA PRO A 171 20.45 -9.80 -3.76
C PRO A 171 20.41 -11.33 -3.92
N LEU A 172 21.47 -12.03 -3.49
CA LEU A 172 21.58 -13.49 -3.54
C LEU A 172 20.30 -14.22 -3.03
N LEU A 173 19.57 -13.59 -2.11
CA LEU A 173 18.26 -14.02 -1.63
C LEU A 173 17.18 -14.10 -2.72
N LEU A 174 17.09 -13.14 -3.65
CA LEU A 174 16.19 -13.18 -4.83
C LEU A 174 16.48 -14.38 -5.75
N ARG A 175 17.76 -14.75 -5.91
CA ARG A 175 18.14 -15.98 -6.63
C ARG A 175 17.77 -17.26 -5.87
N LEU A 176 17.67 -17.21 -4.54
CA LEU A 176 17.16 -18.31 -3.72
C LEU A 176 15.64 -18.49 -3.90
N PHE A 177 14.89 -17.41 -4.11
CA PHE A 177 13.46 -17.47 -4.44
C PHE A 177 13.19 -18.13 -5.81
N ASP A 178 14.15 -18.10 -6.75
CA ASP A 178 14.06 -18.86 -8.01
C ASP A 178 14.28 -20.36 -7.81
N ARG A 179 15.04 -20.75 -6.77
CA ARG A 179 15.36 -22.14 -6.45
C ARG A 179 14.31 -22.81 -5.58
N PHE A 180 13.58 -22.07 -4.75
CA PHE A 180 12.61 -22.61 -3.80
C PHE A 180 11.22 -21.96 -3.94
N PRO A 181 10.27 -22.60 -4.66
CA PRO A 181 8.93 -22.04 -4.91
C PRO A 181 8.12 -21.75 -3.64
N LEU A 182 8.38 -22.48 -2.54
CA LEU A 182 7.70 -22.28 -1.26
C LEU A 182 8.01 -20.91 -0.65
N LEU A 183 9.23 -20.41 -0.86
CA LEU A 183 9.65 -19.08 -0.42
C LEU A 183 8.88 -17.97 -1.17
N ARG A 184 8.42 -18.19 -2.41
CA ARG A 184 7.59 -17.21 -3.15
C ARG A 184 6.15 -17.12 -2.63
N ARG A 185 5.63 -18.21 -2.05
CA ARG A 185 4.25 -18.26 -1.53
C ARG A 185 4.07 -17.41 -0.27
N ILE A 186 5.09 -17.28 0.56
CA ILE A 186 5.01 -16.56 1.83
C ILE A 186 4.85 -15.05 1.62
N PRO A 187 5.69 -14.34 0.83
CA PRO A 187 5.49 -12.93 0.52
C PRO A 187 4.17 -12.66 -0.19
N ALA A 188 3.78 -13.51 -1.14
CA ALA A 188 2.50 -13.37 -1.84
C ALA A 188 1.31 -13.51 -0.88
N ARG A 189 1.38 -14.45 0.08
CA ARG A 189 0.36 -14.65 1.11
C ARG A 189 0.31 -13.48 2.11
N VAL A 190 1.47 -12.97 2.53
CA VAL A 190 1.56 -11.82 3.43
C VAL A 190 1.08 -10.53 2.74
N MET A 191 1.39 -10.34 1.45
CA MET A 191 0.84 -9.23 0.66
C MET A 191 -0.67 -9.37 0.43
N GLY A 192 -1.15 -10.58 0.13
CA GLY A 192 -2.56 -10.81 -0.16
C GLY A 192 -3.47 -10.84 1.08
N MET A 193 -3.03 -11.44 2.18
CA MET A 193 -3.85 -11.69 3.38
C MET A 193 -3.37 -10.96 4.63
N GLY A 194 -2.20 -10.29 4.60
CA GLY A 194 -1.63 -9.63 5.76
C GLY A 194 -0.98 -10.60 6.76
N VAL A 195 -0.39 -10.04 7.81
CA VAL A 195 0.35 -10.79 8.84
C VAL A 195 -0.59 -11.55 9.79
N GLN A 196 -1.78 -10.99 10.06
CA GLN A 196 -2.79 -11.57 10.93
C GLN A 196 -4.19 -11.39 10.30
N PRO A 197 -4.61 -12.33 9.42
CA PRO A 197 -5.90 -12.25 8.75
C PRO A 197 -7.07 -12.30 9.74
N GLU A 198 -8.03 -11.41 9.56
CA GLU A 198 -9.26 -11.37 10.36
C GLU A 198 -10.40 -12.09 9.63
N HIS A 199 -11.24 -12.76 10.41
CA HIS A 199 -12.44 -13.44 9.93
C HIS A 199 -13.63 -12.96 10.74
N VAL A 200 -14.77 -12.78 10.06
CA VAL A 200 -16.02 -12.37 10.72
C VAL A 200 -16.49 -13.50 11.64
N LYS A 201 -16.67 -13.19 12.92
CA LYS A 201 -17.20 -14.10 13.95
C LYS A 201 -18.55 -13.63 14.47
N THR A 202 -18.94 -12.41 14.16
CA THR A 202 -20.25 -11.87 14.53
C THR A 202 -21.36 -12.59 13.77
N ARG A 203 -22.45 -12.91 14.48
CA ARG A 203 -23.65 -13.44 13.82
C ARG A 203 -24.28 -12.32 12.99
N PRO A 204 -24.87 -12.64 11.81
CA PRO A 204 -25.66 -11.66 11.09
C PRO A 204 -26.74 -11.10 12.01
N ALA A 205 -26.94 -9.78 11.98
CA ALA A 205 -28.12 -9.22 12.60
C ALA A 205 -29.35 -9.82 11.91
N SER A 206 -30.34 -10.29 12.67
CA SER A 206 -31.64 -10.62 12.08
C SER A 206 -32.14 -9.38 11.35
N PRO A 207 -32.72 -9.52 10.15
CA PRO A 207 -33.29 -8.37 9.44
C PRO A 207 -34.29 -7.67 10.37
N PRO A 208 -34.38 -6.33 10.31
CA PRO A 208 -35.38 -5.61 11.09
C PRO A 208 -36.77 -6.17 10.74
N ALA A 209 -37.56 -6.45 11.79
CA ALA A 209 -38.94 -6.89 11.67
C ALA A 209 -39.83 -5.82 11.03
#